data_AF-A0A955N5N3-F1
#
_entry.id   AF-A0A955N5N3-F1
#
_cell.length_a   1.000
_cell.length_b   1.000
_cell.length_c   1.000
_cell.angle_alpha   90.00
_cell.angle_beta   90.00
_cell.angle_gamma   90.00
#
_symmetry.space_group_name_H-M   'P 1'
#
loop_
_entity.id
_entity.type
_entity.pdbx_description
1 polymer ?
#
loop_
_entity_poly.entity_id
_entity_poly.type
_entity_poly.pdbx_seq_one_letter_code
_entity_poly.pdbx_strand_id
1 'polypeptide(L)'
;DVKQGLVAVHGWKTVSSLTPRQVFESVKDLPLGGMVFTDISRDGMLAGPNISALREAVDISPFPVIASGGVTVLKDVQTIQALGSKISGIIIGKALYEGTLDLKAALELVASAEEPRTSC
;
A
#
# COMPACT_ATOMS: atom_id res chain seq x y z
N ASP A 1 -4.83 -5.36 7.49
CA ASP A 1 -5.93 -4.53 6.96
C ASP A 1 -6.39 -3.52 7.97
N VAL A 2 -6.79 -2.34 7.49
CA VAL A 2 -7.16 -1.18 8.31
C VAL A 2 -8.48 -0.61 7.84
N LYS A 3 -9.37 -0.30 8.78
CA LYS A 3 -10.64 0.38 8.55
C LYS A 3 -10.75 1.54 9.53
N GLN A 4 -10.87 2.76 9.02
CA GLN A 4 -11.00 3.96 9.85
C GLN A 4 -9.89 4.10 10.90
N GLY A 5 -8.64 3.78 10.52
CA GLY A 5 -7.47 3.89 11.40
C GLY A 5 -7.29 2.72 12.38
N LEU A 6 -8.19 1.74 12.40
CA LEU A 6 -8.12 0.57 13.27
C LEU A 6 -7.88 -0.72 12.49
N VAL A 7 -7.15 -1.64 13.10
CA VAL A 7 -6.80 -2.93 12.49
C VAL A 7 -8.03 -3.82 12.46
N ALA A 8 -8.35 -4.32 11.27
CA ALA A 8 -9.44 -5.25 11.02
C ALA A 8 -8.90 -6.67 10.83
N VAL A 9 -9.57 -7.66 11.43
CA VAL A 9 -9.20 -9.08 11.44
C VAL A 9 -10.39 -9.97 11.06
N HIS A 10 -10.18 -11.28 10.95
CA HIS A 10 -11.22 -12.28 10.60
C HIS A 10 -11.96 -11.96 9.30
N GLY A 11 -11.22 -11.66 8.22
CA GLY A 11 -11.83 -11.26 6.95
C GLY A 11 -12.68 -10.00 7.06
N TRP A 12 -12.18 -9.02 7.82
CA TRP A 12 -12.79 -7.69 8.04
C TRP A 12 -14.07 -7.68 8.86
N LYS A 13 -14.51 -8.83 9.39
CA LYS A 13 -15.72 -8.95 10.21
C LYS A 13 -15.55 -8.33 11.60
N THR A 14 -14.32 -8.22 12.09
CA THR A 14 -14.03 -7.67 13.41
C THR A 14 -13.01 -6.55 13.30
N VAL A 15 -13.41 -5.33 13.68
CA VAL A 15 -12.50 -4.20 13.88
C VAL A 15 -12.01 -4.25 15.33
N SER A 16 -10.70 -4.32 15.51
CA SER A 16 -10.07 -4.33 16.82
C SER A 16 -9.92 -2.91 17.38
N SER A 17 -9.44 -2.79 18.62
CA SER A 17 -9.03 -1.51 19.21
C SER A 17 -7.58 -1.11 18.87
N LEU A 18 -6.86 -1.94 18.11
CA LEU A 18 -5.45 -1.69 17.79
C LEU A 18 -5.31 -0.78 16.59
N THR A 19 -4.39 0.17 16.69
CA THR A 19 -3.91 1.00 15.59
C THR A 19 -2.77 0.30 14.83
N PRO A 20 -2.49 0.68 13.57
CA PRO A 20 -1.33 0.20 12.83
C PRO A 20 -0.02 0.36 13.60
N ARG A 21 0.17 1.51 14.28
CA ARG A 21 1.33 1.78 15.12
C ARG A 21 1.54 0.73 16.20
N GLN A 22 0.48 0.39 16.93
CA GLN A 22 0.56 -0.60 18.01
C GLN A 22 0.92 -1.99 17.48
N VAL A 23 0.43 -2.34 16.29
CA VAL A 23 0.81 -3.60 15.64
C VAL A 23 2.26 -3.56 15.19
N PHE A 24 2.71 -2.49 14.56
CA PHE A 24 4.11 -2.39 14.11
C PHE A 24 5.08 -2.46 15.29
N GLU A 25 4.75 -1.80 16.41
CA GLU A 25 5.56 -1.86 17.63
C GLU A 25 5.63 -3.28 18.20
N SER A 26 4.55 -4.05 18.14
CA SER A 26 4.53 -5.42 18.69
C SER A 26 5.29 -6.43 17.83
N VAL A 27 5.55 -6.12 16.55
CA VAL A 27 6.27 -7.00 15.62
C VAL A 27 7.63 -6.47 15.18
N LYS A 28 8.05 -5.28 15.63
CA LYS A 28 9.24 -4.57 15.11
C LYS A 28 10.55 -5.38 15.18
N ASP A 29 10.68 -6.26 16.16
CA ASP A 29 11.90 -7.06 16.40
C ASP A 29 11.87 -8.40 15.64
N LEU A 30 10.80 -8.69 14.91
CA LEU A 30 10.68 -9.89 14.08
C LEU A 30 11.35 -9.67 12.72
N PRO A 31 11.98 -10.71 12.11
CA PRO A 31 12.63 -10.61 10.82
C PRO A 31 11.61 -10.65 9.66
N LEU A 32 10.70 -9.67 9.61
CA LEU A 32 9.69 -9.56 8.56
C LEU A 32 10.27 -8.89 7.31
N GLY A 33 9.97 -9.44 6.13
CA GLY A 33 10.42 -8.89 4.85
C GLY A 33 9.64 -7.64 4.39
N GLY A 34 8.48 -7.37 4.99
CA GLY A 34 7.61 -6.26 4.63
C GLY A 34 6.19 -6.43 5.16
N MET A 35 5.36 -5.41 4.95
CA MET A 35 3.97 -5.40 5.33
C MET A 35 3.08 -4.99 4.17
N VAL A 36 1.99 -5.73 3.96
CA VAL A 36 0.91 -5.31 3.08
C VAL A 36 -0.04 -4.42 3.87
N PHE A 37 -0.19 -3.18 3.44
CA PHE A 37 -1.14 -2.24 4.02
C PHE A 37 -2.34 -2.09 3.09
N THR A 38 -3.49 -2.58 3.53
CA THR A 38 -4.77 -2.43 2.84
C THR A 38 -5.70 -1.53 3.64
N ASP A 39 -6.12 -0.39 3.08
CA ASP A 39 -7.26 0.36 3.58
C ASP A 39 -8.56 -0.21 2.97
N ILE A 40 -9.27 -1.00 3.77
CA ILE A 40 -10.47 -1.71 3.31
C ILE A 40 -11.68 -0.80 3.18
N SER A 41 -11.59 0.46 3.63
CA SER A 41 -12.63 1.46 3.35
C SER A 41 -12.63 1.92 1.89
N ARG A 42 -11.54 1.68 1.15
CA ARG A 42 -11.39 2.04 -0.26
C ARG A 42 -11.38 0.83 -1.20
N ASP A 43 -11.23 -0.36 -0.65
CA ASP A 43 -11.12 -1.55 -1.47
C ASP A 43 -12.39 -1.82 -2.28
N GLY A 44 -12.22 -2.11 -3.57
CA GLY A 44 -13.32 -2.35 -4.52
C GLY A 44 -14.19 -1.13 -4.88
N MET A 45 -13.99 0.03 -4.26
CA MET A 45 -14.82 1.24 -4.46
C MET A 45 -14.45 2.07 -5.70
N LEU A 46 -13.31 1.78 -6.33
CA LEU A 46 -12.73 2.52 -7.45
C LEU A 46 -12.56 4.03 -7.22
N ALA A 47 -12.49 4.47 -5.97
CA ALA A 47 -12.44 5.88 -5.58
C ALA A 47 -11.01 6.42 -5.37
N GLY A 48 -9.99 5.63 -5.75
CA GLY A 48 -8.60 5.89 -5.44
C GLY A 48 -8.20 5.40 -4.03
N PRO A 49 -6.89 5.22 -3.79
CA PRO A 49 -6.34 4.77 -2.52
C PRO A 49 -6.41 5.87 -1.46
N ASN A 50 -6.43 5.47 -0.18
CA ASN A 50 -6.30 6.43 0.93
C ASN A 50 -4.84 6.84 1.14
N ILE A 51 -4.38 7.83 0.37
CA ILE A 51 -2.99 8.31 0.40
C ILE A 51 -2.58 8.82 1.78
N SER A 52 -3.47 9.45 2.53
CA SER A 52 -3.15 9.96 3.87
C SER A 52 -2.86 8.83 4.85
N ALA A 53 -3.72 7.80 4.88
CA ALA A 53 -3.53 6.65 5.77
C ALA A 53 -2.30 5.83 5.37
N LEU A 54 -2.08 5.65 4.06
CA LEU A 54 -0.90 4.97 3.56
C LEU A 54 0.40 5.73 3.91
N ARG A 55 0.42 7.07 3.76
CA ARG A 55 1.56 7.89 4.18
C ARG A 55 1.87 7.70 5.66
N GLU A 56 0.85 7.79 6.52
CA GLU A 56 1.03 7.58 7.96
C GLU A 56 1.63 6.20 8.24
N ALA A 57 1.10 5.15 7.59
CA ALA A 57 1.63 3.80 7.73
C ALA A 57 3.09 3.68 7.27
N VAL A 58 3.46 4.28 6.14
CA VAL A 58 4.84 4.30 5.64
C VAL A 58 5.79 5.01 6.62
N ASP A 59 5.37 6.16 7.15
CA ASP A 59 6.19 6.97 8.06
C ASP A 59 6.53 6.19 9.34
N ILE A 60 5.54 5.49 9.90
CA ILE A 60 5.68 4.76 11.17
C ILE A 60 6.20 3.33 11.00
N SER A 61 6.15 2.76 9.79
CA SER A 61 6.54 1.35 9.57
C SER A 61 8.04 1.15 9.76
N PRO A 62 8.47 0.17 10.56
CA PRO A 62 9.86 -0.28 10.59
C PRO A 62 10.21 -1.19 9.39
N PHE A 63 9.21 -1.60 8.61
CA PHE A 63 9.36 -2.52 7.47
C PHE A 63 9.04 -1.86 6.13
N PRO A 64 9.53 -2.43 5.00
CA PRO A 64 9.02 -2.10 3.68
C PRO A 64 7.49 -2.26 3.61
N VAL A 65 6.81 -1.38 2.88
CA VAL A 65 5.35 -1.34 2.76
C VAL A 65 4.93 -1.62 1.33
N ILE A 66 4.03 -2.58 1.18
CA ILE A 66 3.32 -2.86 -0.07
C ILE A 66 1.94 -2.23 0.05
N ALA A 67 1.65 -1.24 -0.79
CA ALA A 67 0.35 -0.57 -0.81
C ALA A 67 -0.73 -1.44 -1.44
N SER A 68 -1.90 -1.49 -0.84
CA SER A 68 -3.06 -2.24 -1.34
C SER A 68 -4.37 -1.50 -1.03
N GLY A 69 -5.40 -1.76 -1.83
CA GLY A 69 -6.74 -1.21 -1.66
C GLY A 69 -6.97 0.10 -2.41
N GLY A 70 -7.90 0.07 -3.37
CA GLY A 70 -8.42 1.26 -4.02
C GLY A 70 -7.56 1.88 -5.14
N VAL A 71 -6.46 1.24 -5.57
CA VAL A 71 -5.66 1.72 -6.71
C VAL A 71 -6.42 1.53 -8.02
N THR A 72 -6.66 2.62 -8.78
CA THR A 72 -7.49 2.59 -9.99
C THR A 72 -6.86 3.17 -11.23
N VAL A 73 -5.95 4.13 -11.11
CA VAL A 73 -5.38 4.84 -12.26
C VAL A 73 -3.87 5.00 -12.12
N LEU A 74 -3.18 5.29 -13.23
CA LEU A 74 -1.72 5.50 -13.24
C LEU A 74 -1.26 6.62 -12.29
N LYS A 75 -2.11 7.64 -12.10
CA LYS A 75 -1.83 8.73 -11.14
C LYS A 75 -1.73 8.23 -9.69
N ASP A 76 -2.49 7.19 -9.33
CA ASP A 76 -2.40 6.59 -8.00
C ASP A 76 -1.04 5.94 -7.80
N VAL A 77 -0.55 5.21 -8.81
CA VAL A 77 0.78 4.58 -8.82
C VAL A 77 1.87 5.63 -8.59
N GLN A 78 1.84 6.75 -9.33
CA GLN A 78 2.77 7.87 -9.14
C GLN A 78 2.72 8.44 -7.72
N THR A 79 1.49 8.67 -7.22
CA THR A 79 1.28 9.27 -5.91
C THR A 79 1.77 8.35 -4.79
N ILE A 80 1.54 7.04 -4.92
CA ILE A 80 2.03 6.03 -3.97
C ILE A 80 3.56 5.96 -4.01
N GLN A 81 4.17 5.92 -5.20
CA GLN A 81 5.63 5.91 -5.33
C GLN A 81 6.29 7.12 -4.65
N ALA A 82 5.65 8.30 -4.76
CA ALA A 82 6.10 9.53 -4.13
C ALA A 82 5.96 9.55 -2.59
N LEU A 83 5.41 8.51 -1.96
CA LEU A 83 5.34 8.41 -0.50
C LEU A 83 6.69 8.08 0.15
N GLY A 84 7.65 7.56 -0.61
CA GLY A 84 9.04 7.42 -0.16
C GLY A 84 9.61 6.02 -0.37
N SER A 85 10.89 5.87 -0.06
CA SER A 85 11.70 4.67 -0.35
C SER A 85 11.26 3.39 0.37
N LYS A 86 10.43 3.49 1.41
CA LYS A 86 9.84 2.33 2.09
C LYS A 86 8.71 1.69 1.29
N ILE A 87 8.14 2.34 0.28
CA ILE A 87 7.20 1.71 -0.64
C ILE A 87 7.98 0.70 -1.49
N SER A 88 7.74 -0.59 -1.26
CA SER A 88 8.40 -1.68 -1.98
C SER A 88 7.51 -2.33 -3.04
N GLY A 89 6.23 -2.00 -3.08
CA GLY A 89 5.32 -2.53 -4.08
C GLY A 89 3.90 -1.96 -3.97
N ILE A 90 3.10 -2.28 -4.99
CA ILE A 90 1.68 -1.91 -5.07
C ILE A 90 0.90 -3.12 -5.58
N ILE A 91 -0.17 -3.48 -4.87
CA ILE A 91 -1.11 -4.53 -5.27
C ILE A 91 -2.29 -3.87 -5.97
N ILE A 92 -2.52 -4.24 -7.23
CA ILE A 92 -3.63 -3.75 -8.05
C ILE A 92 -4.53 -4.94 -8.37
N GLY A 93 -5.76 -4.88 -7.87
CA GLY A 93 -6.77 -5.92 -8.08
C GLY A 93 -7.78 -5.53 -9.15
N LYS A 94 -9.00 -5.18 -8.71
CA LYS A 94 -10.18 -4.91 -9.53
C LYS A 94 -9.92 -4.01 -10.75
N ALA A 95 -9.09 -2.97 -10.63
CA ALA A 95 -8.80 -2.05 -11.72
C ALA A 95 -8.17 -2.70 -12.96
N LEU A 96 -7.37 -3.76 -12.78
CA LEU A 96 -6.83 -4.54 -13.90
C LEU A 96 -7.92 -5.35 -14.60
N TYR A 97 -8.85 -5.94 -13.84
CA TYR A 97 -9.95 -6.73 -14.39
C TYR A 97 -10.99 -5.87 -15.11
N GLU A 98 -11.22 -4.65 -14.64
CA GLU A 98 -12.15 -3.69 -15.26
C GLU A 98 -11.50 -2.81 -16.34
N GLY A 99 -10.19 -2.97 -16.57
CA GLY A 99 -9.45 -2.22 -17.59
C GLY A 99 -9.32 -0.72 -17.30
N THR A 100 -9.54 -0.29 -16.06
CA THR A 100 -9.38 1.12 -15.64
C THR A 100 -7.92 1.51 -15.45
N LEU A 101 -7.02 0.52 -15.33
CA LEU A 101 -5.58 0.70 -15.28
C LEU A 101 -4.89 -0.24 -16.29
N ASP A 102 -4.05 0.34 -17.15
CA ASP A 102 -3.17 -0.43 -18.04
C ASP A 102 -1.89 -0.86 -17.29
N LEU A 103 -1.72 -2.18 -17.13
CA LEU A 103 -0.56 -2.77 -16.47
C LEU A 103 0.76 -2.39 -17.16
N LYS A 104 0.78 -2.36 -18.50
CA LYS A 104 2.01 -2.05 -19.25
C LYS A 104 2.44 -0.62 -18.95
N ALA A 105 1.51 0.33 -19.06
CA ALA A 105 1.78 1.72 -18.74
C ALA A 105 2.21 1.91 -17.27
N ALA A 106 1.65 1.15 -16.33
CA ALA A 106 2.07 1.20 -14.92
C ALA A 106 3.51 0.71 -14.72
N LEU A 107 3.92 -0.36 -15.41
CA LEU A 107 5.28 -0.89 -15.36
C LEU A 107 6.30 0.07 -15.98
N GLU A 108 5.97 0.67 -17.14
CA GLU A 108 6.83 1.67 -17.79
C GLU A 108 7.00 2.92 -16.92
N LEU A 109 5.93 3.35 -16.25
CA LEU A 109 5.93 4.47 -15.32
C LEU A 109 6.86 4.24 -14.13
N VAL A 110 6.83 3.06 -13.50
CA VAL A 110 7.73 2.77 -12.38
C VAL A 110 9.18 2.54 -12.83
N ALA A 111 9.40 1.97 -14.01
CA ALA A 111 10.73 1.74 -14.57
C ALA A 111 11.43 3.05 -14.97
N SER A 112 10.70 4.02 -15.50
CA SER A 112 11.24 5.35 -15.84
C SER A 112 11.60 6.22 -14.62
N ALA A 113 11.06 5.88 -13.45
CA ALA A 113 11.33 6.56 -12.18
C ALA A 113 12.49 5.92 -11.40
N GLU A 114 12.91 4.69 -11.71
CA GLU A 114 14.16 4.13 -11.21
C GLU A 114 15.34 4.71 -12.01
N GLU A 115 16.15 5.58 -11.39
CA GLU A 115 17.53 5.79 -11.86
C GLU A 115 18.27 4.43 -11.89
N PRO A 116 19.19 4.21 -12.84
CA PRO A 116 19.86 2.92 -12.99
C PRO A 116 20.45 2.52 -11.65
N ARG A 117 20.02 1.36 -11.13
CA ARG A 117 20.68 0.69 -10.00
C ARG A 117 22.09 0.35 -10.45
N THR A 118 22.99 1.31 -10.26
CA THR A 118 24.41 1.14 -10.47
C THR A 118 24.87 0.15 -9.42
N SER A 119 25.21 -1.04 -9.90
CA SER A 119 25.82 -2.13 -9.16
C SER A 119 27.01 -1.65 -8.32
N CYS A 120 27.10 -2.15 -7.09
CA CYS A 120 28.34 -2.70 -6.57
C CYS A 120 28.03 -3.78 -5.52
#